data_AF-A0AAE1G5B6-F1
#
_entry.id   AF-A0AAE1G5B6-F1
#
_cell.length_a   1.000
_cell.length_b   1.000
_cell.length_c   1.000
_cell.angle_alpha   90.00
_cell.angle_beta   90.00
_cell.angle_gamma   90.00
#
_symmetry.space_group_name_H-M   'P 1'
#
loop_
_entity.id
_entity.type
_entity.pdbx_description
1 polymer ?
#
loop_
_entity_poly.entity_id
_entity_poly.type
_entity_poly.pdbx_seq_one_letter_code
_entity_poly.pdbx_strand_id
1 'polypeptide(L)'
;MRKAQLHWTGRITRMPDFCIPKQLLFGELCQGKRSVGGQRKRFKDSLKTSLKDFSIRTGSWETLATDHLTWRSHIQQGAKRAEEERTKKAEKKNELRKARAASVTDTAPTHMCPTCGRGFHTRISLISHLRTHRSGSSTEKGIGCSLQQKYNVRRTPRP
;
A
#
# COMPACT_ATOMS: atom_id res chain seq x y z
N MET A 1 0.12 -11.76 -0.21
CA MET A 1 -0.64 -12.45 -1.27
C MET A 1 0.22 -12.93 -2.45
N ARG A 2 1.01 -12.07 -3.12
CA ARG A 2 1.75 -12.45 -4.35
C ARG A 2 2.79 -13.57 -4.16
N LYS A 3 3.51 -13.58 -3.02
CA LYS A 3 4.45 -14.65 -2.65
C LYS A 3 3.77 -16.02 -2.55
N ALA A 4 2.70 -16.13 -1.76
CA ALA A 4 1.98 -17.39 -1.56
C ALA A 4 1.45 -17.99 -2.88
N GLN A 5 0.98 -17.12 -3.79
CA GLN A 5 0.59 -17.54 -5.13
C GLN A 5 1.73 -18.23 -5.89
N LEU A 6 2.93 -17.65 -5.90
CA LEU A 6 4.10 -18.22 -6.57
C LEU A 6 4.58 -19.54 -5.93
N HIS A 7 4.53 -19.64 -4.60
CA HIS A 7 4.84 -20.91 -3.92
C HIS A 7 3.85 -22.02 -4.31
N TRP A 8 2.56 -21.70 -4.34
CA TRP A 8 1.51 -22.64 -4.75
C TRP A 8 1.66 -23.07 -6.21
N THR A 9 1.94 -22.14 -7.13
CA THR A 9 2.11 -22.48 -8.55
C THR A 9 3.32 -23.35 -8.80
N GLY A 10 4.45 -23.11 -8.12
CA GLY A 10 5.58 -24.01 -8.20
C GLY A 10 5.26 -25.40 -7.65
N ARG A 11 4.43 -25.51 -6.61
CA ARG A 11 3.98 -26.84 -6.15
C ARG A 11 3.20 -27.56 -7.25
N ILE A 12 2.31 -26.86 -7.94
CA ILE A 12 1.48 -27.44 -9.00
C ILE A 12 2.31 -27.88 -10.21
N THR A 13 3.31 -27.11 -10.63
CA THR A 13 4.17 -27.50 -11.77
C THR A 13 4.85 -28.85 -11.54
N ARG A 14 5.19 -29.16 -10.28
CA ARG A 14 5.85 -30.41 -9.85
C ARG A 14 4.89 -31.55 -9.51
N MET A 15 3.57 -31.32 -9.55
CA MET A 15 2.59 -32.41 -9.40
C MET A 15 2.52 -33.25 -10.68
N PRO A 16 2.07 -34.51 -10.62
CA PRO A 16 1.76 -35.30 -11.81
C PRO A 16 0.64 -34.67 -12.67
N ASP A 17 0.66 -34.93 -13.98
CA ASP A 17 -0.30 -34.34 -14.93
C ASP A 17 -1.73 -34.87 -14.79
N PHE A 18 -1.91 -36.02 -14.14
CA PHE A 18 -3.24 -36.53 -13.80
C PHE A 18 -3.88 -35.81 -12.60
N CYS A 19 -3.14 -34.96 -11.88
CA CYS A 19 -3.69 -34.24 -10.74
C CYS A 19 -4.60 -33.08 -11.19
N ILE A 20 -5.83 -33.06 -10.67
CA ILE A 20 -6.86 -32.05 -10.98
C ILE A 20 -6.32 -30.60 -10.88
N PRO A 21 -5.55 -30.20 -9.84
CA PRO A 21 -5.01 -28.83 -9.79
C PRO A 21 -4.07 -28.48 -10.94
N LYS A 22 -3.28 -29.44 -11.43
CA LYS A 22 -2.36 -29.26 -12.56
C LYS A 22 -3.14 -29.20 -13.87
N GLN A 23 -4.09 -30.09 -14.06
CA GLN A 23 -5.01 -30.08 -15.20
C GLN A 23 -5.80 -28.77 -15.28
N LEU A 24 -6.28 -28.24 -14.16
CA LEU A 24 -7.02 -26.98 -14.14
C LEU A 24 -6.13 -25.77 -14.45
N LEU A 25 -4.87 -25.79 -14.00
CA LEU A 25 -3.95 -24.66 -14.21
C LEU A 25 -3.40 -24.60 -15.65
N PHE A 26 -3.06 -25.75 -16.22
CA PHE A 26 -2.46 -25.87 -17.56
C PHE A 26 -3.46 -26.26 -18.66
N GLY A 27 -4.66 -26.70 -18.29
CA GLY A 27 -5.68 -27.11 -19.24
C GLY A 27 -6.16 -25.95 -20.11
N GLU A 28 -6.30 -26.26 -21.40
CA GLU A 28 -6.89 -25.38 -22.40
C GLU A 28 -8.27 -25.93 -22.78
N LEU A 29 -9.22 -25.05 -23.09
CA LEU A 29 -10.53 -25.47 -23.57
C LEU A 29 -10.37 -25.97 -25.00
N CYS A 30 -10.80 -27.20 -25.27
CA CYS A 30 -10.78 -27.76 -26.63
C CYS A 30 -11.62 -26.93 -27.61
N GLN A 31 -12.69 -26.30 -27.13
CA GLN A 31 -13.60 -25.47 -27.92
C GLN A 31 -14.11 -24.27 -27.11
N GLY A 32 -14.48 -23.20 -27.83
CA GLY A 32 -15.10 -22.00 -27.27
C GLY A 32 -14.15 -20.80 -27.15
N LYS A 33 -14.62 -19.63 -27.59
CA LYS A 33 -13.97 -18.33 -27.34
C LYS A 33 -14.57 -17.71 -26.09
N ARG A 34 -13.75 -17.07 -25.25
CA ARG A 34 -14.28 -16.33 -24.09
C ARG A 34 -14.82 -14.99 -24.54
N SER A 35 -15.89 -14.54 -23.89
CA SER A 35 -16.43 -13.20 -24.10
C SER A 35 -15.40 -12.13 -23.72
N VAL A 36 -15.22 -11.15 -24.59
CA VAL A 36 -14.36 -9.99 -24.35
C VAL A 36 -15.15 -9.00 -23.48
N GLY A 37 -14.58 -8.57 -22.34
CA GLY A 37 -15.18 -7.54 -21.48
C GLY A 37 -15.77 -8.00 -20.14
N GLY A 38 -15.66 -9.28 -19.77
CA GLY A 38 -16.20 -9.82 -18.50
C GLY A 38 -15.33 -9.59 -17.24
N GLN A 39 -15.89 -9.92 -16.06
CA GLN A 39 -15.30 -9.66 -14.73
C GLN A 39 -14.27 -10.72 -14.24
N ARG A 40 -13.33 -10.23 -13.40
CA ARG A 40 -12.16 -10.82 -12.69
C ARG A 40 -11.12 -11.55 -13.56
N LYS A 41 -9.89 -11.01 -13.52
CA LYS A 41 -8.64 -11.57 -14.07
C LYS A 41 -8.53 -13.07 -13.74
N ARG A 42 -8.18 -13.90 -14.73
CA ARG A 42 -7.94 -15.33 -14.52
C ARG A 42 -6.82 -15.51 -13.51
N PHE A 43 -6.79 -16.66 -12.84
CA PHE A 43 -5.65 -17.00 -11.99
C PHE A 43 -4.32 -16.89 -12.77
N LYS A 44 -4.26 -17.37 -14.02
CA LYS A 44 -3.08 -17.25 -14.91
C LYS A 44 -2.67 -15.79 -15.17
N ASP A 45 -3.62 -14.86 -15.27
CA ASP A 45 -3.33 -13.43 -15.45
C ASP A 45 -2.82 -12.77 -14.17
N SER A 46 -3.40 -13.15 -13.02
CA SER A 46 -2.88 -12.77 -11.71
C SER A 46 -1.47 -13.32 -11.49
N LEU A 47 -1.21 -14.56 -11.90
CA LEU A 47 0.09 -15.19 -11.81
C LEU A 47 1.13 -14.45 -12.67
N LYS A 48 0.80 -14.11 -13.93
CA LYS A 48 1.67 -13.29 -14.79
C LYS A 48 2.04 -11.95 -14.14
N THR A 49 1.10 -11.33 -13.43
CA THR A 49 1.35 -10.10 -12.68
C THR A 49 2.33 -10.36 -11.53
N SER A 50 2.06 -11.37 -10.69
CA SER A 50 2.94 -11.76 -9.59
C SER A 50 4.35 -12.15 -10.07
N LEU A 51 4.48 -12.84 -11.21
CA LEU A 51 5.79 -13.17 -11.78
C LEU A 51 6.59 -11.92 -12.18
N LYS A 52 5.94 -10.95 -12.82
CA LYS A 52 6.57 -9.68 -13.19
C LYS A 52 7.05 -8.89 -11.97
N ASP A 53 6.24 -8.85 -10.92
CA ASP A 53 6.61 -8.16 -9.67
C ASP A 53 7.85 -8.76 -9.00
N PHE A 54 8.10 -10.05 -9.21
CA PHE A 54 9.26 -10.77 -8.67
C PHE A 54 10.41 -10.85 -9.69
N SER A 55 10.31 -10.14 -10.83
CA SER A 55 11.29 -10.16 -11.92
C SER A 55 11.54 -11.57 -12.50
N ILE A 56 10.52 -12.43 -12.53
CA ILE A 56 10.60 -13.78 -13.10
C ILE A 56 10.05 -13.74 -14.53
N ARG A 57 10.80 -14.31 -15.49
CA ARG A 57 10.41 -14.36 -16.90
C ARG A 57 9.14 -15.21 -17.08
N THR A 58 8.07 -14.60 -17.58
CA THR A 58 6.74 -15.24 -17.72
C THR A 58 6.67 -16.39 -18.73
N GLY A 59 7.64 -16.53 -19.64
CA GLY A 59 7.69 -17.61 -20.62
C GLY A 59 8.54 -18.83 -20.22
N SER A 60 9.30 -18.75 -19.11
CA SER A 60 10.19 -19.85 -18.70
C SER A 60 10.14 -20.14 -17.20
N TRP A 61 9.11 -19.66 -16.52
CA TRP A 61 8.94 -19.87 -15.09
C TRP A 61 8.60 -21.33 -14.77
N GLU A 62 8.03 -22.10 -15.70
CA GLU A 62 7.70 -23.52 -15.51
C GLU A 62 8.97 -24.36 -15.39
N THR A 63 9.92 -24.19 -16.31
CA THR A 63 11.24 -24.83 -16.26
C THR A 63 12.00 -24.45 -14.98
N LEU A 64 11.93 -23.17 -14.59
CA LEU A 64 12.53 -22.68 -13.35
C LEU A 64 11.85 -23.27 -12.11
N ALA A 65 10.56 -23.57 -12.19
CA ALA A 65 9.79 -24.15 -11.10
C ALA A 65 9.97 -25.68 -10.97
N THR A 66 10.59 -26.35 -11.94
CA THR A 66 10.90 -27.79 -11.83
C THR A 66 11.85 -28.06 -10.67
N ASP A 67 12.91 -27.27 -10.54
CA ASP A 67 13.77 -27.32 -9.37
C ASP A 67 13.17 -26.48 -8.22
N HIS A 68 12.84 -27.16 -7.13
CA HIS A 68 12.21 -26.54 -5.97
C HIS A 68 13.14 -25.54 -5.26
N LEU A 69 14.45 -25.80 -5.22
CA LEU A 69 15.40 -24.96 -4.47
C LEU A 69 15.64 -23.64 -5.19
N THR A 70 15.95 -23.68 -6.50
CA THR A 70 16.07 -22.47 -7.31
C THR A 70 14.76 -21.68 -7.33
N TRP A 71 13.61 -22.34 -7.49
CA TRP A 71 12.31 -21.69 -7.42
C TRP A 71 12.09 -20.92 -6.12
N ARG A 72 12.34 -21.57 -4.98
CA ARG A 72 12.19 -20.95 -3.65
C ARG A 72 13.16 -19.78 -3.46
N SER A 73 14.40 -19.92 -3.92
CA SER A 73 15.42 -18.86 -3.88
C SER A 73 14.96 -17.64 -4.70
N HIS A 74 14.50 -17.85 -5.94
CA HIS A 74 13.99 -16.77 -6.79
C HIS A 74 12.81 -16.03 -6.18
N ILE A 75 11.84 -16.76 -5.60
CA ILE A 75 10.71 -16.12 -4.92
C ILE A 75 11.19 -15.32 -3.70
N GLN A 76 12.11 -15.86 -2.90
CA GLN A 76 12.61 -15.16 -1.72
C GLN A 76 13.36 -13.88 -2.11
N GLN A 77 14.23 -13.95 -3.12
CA GLN A 77 14.95 -12.80 -3.65
C GLN A 77 13.98 -11.75 -4.23
N GLY A 78 13.01 -12.18 -5.04
CA GLY A 78 12.00 -11.28 -5.60
C GLY A 78 11.15 -10.62 -4.50
N ALA A 79 10.78 -11.36 -3.45
CA ALA A 79 10.04 -10.81 -2.32
C ALA A 79 10.85 -9.73 -1.59
N LYS A 80 12.15 -9.97 -1.36
CA LYS A 80 13.06 -9.02 -0.70
C LYS A 80 13.14 -7.73 -1.50
N ARG A 81 13.44 -7.81 -2.81
CA ARG A 81 13.50 -6.63 -3.71
C ARG A 81 12.17 -5.87 -3.73
N ALA A 82 11.04 -6.57 -3.83
CA ALA A 82 9.72 -5.95 -3.85
C ALA A 82 9.32 -5.30 -2.51
N GLU A 83 9.87 -5.74 -1.39
CA GLU A 83 9.72 -5.07 -0.09
C GLU A 83 10.61 -3.82 -0.03
N GLU A 84 11.88 -3.92 -0.43
CA GLU A 84 12.81 -2.78 -0.49
C GLU A 84 12.27 -1.65 -1.38
N GLU A 85 11.75 -1.96 -2.57
CA GLU A 85 11.11 -1.01 -3.48
C GLU A 85 9.91 -0.30 -2.83
N ARG A 86 9.09 -1.06 -2.08
CA ARG A 86 7.94 -0.51 -1.37
C ARG A 86 8.36 0.44 -0.26
N THR A 87 9.39 0.07 0.51
CA THR A 87 9.97 0.92 1.55
C THR A 87 10.51 2.22 0.96
N LYS A 88 11.36 2.14 -0.08
CA LYS A 88 11.92 3.32 -0.77
C LYS A 88 10.82 4.24 -1.31
N LYS A 89 9.79 3.67 -1.92
CA LYS A 89 8.65 4.44 -2.45
C LYS A 89 7.85 5.12 -1.33
N ALA A 90 7.70 4.45 -0.19
CA ALA A 90 7.03 5.01 0.97
C ALA A 90 7.85 6.15 1.61
N GLU A 91 9.17 5.98 1.73
CA GLU A 91 10.12 6.99 2.20
C GLU A 91 10.07 8.24 1.33
N LYS A 92 10.23 8.09 0.01
CA LYS A 92 10.12 9.20 -0.95
C LYS A 92 8.78 9.93 -0.82
N LYS A 93 7.67 9.20 -0.66
CA LYS A 93 6.35 9.82 -0.46
C LYS A 93 6.26 10.56 0.88
N ASN A 94 6.91 10.06 1.93
CA ASN A 94 6.97 10.70 3.23
C ASN A 94 7.81 12.00 3.18
N GLU A 95 8.96 11.97 2.51
CA GLU A 95 9.79 13.15 2.27
C GLU A 95 9.04 14.24 1.51
N LEU A 96 8.35 13.89 0.42
CA LEU A 96 7.53 14.83 -0.34
C LEU A 96 6.41 15.45 0.51
N ARG A 97 5.78 14.66 1.40
CA ARG A 97 4.77 15.18 2.34
C ARG A 97 5.38 16.12 3.37
N LYS A 98 6.57 15.80 3.90
CA LYS A 98 7.28 16.65 4.88
C LYS A 98 7.73 17.96 4.24
N ALA A 99 8.27 17.92 3.02
CA ALA A 99 8.64 19.11 2.26
C ALA A 99 7.42 20.01 1.99
N ARG A 100 6.29 19.42 1.57
CA ARG A 100 5.03 20.16 1.39
C ARG A 100 4.52 20.78 2.70
N ALA A 101 4.60 20.06 3.81
CA ALA A 101 4.17 20.58 5.11
C ALA A 101 5.08 21.73 5.60
N ALA A 102 6.39 21.62 5.41
CA ALA A 102 7.35 22.68 5.76
C ALA A 102 7.10 23.97 4.94
N SER A 103 6.77 23.83 3.65
CA SER A 103 6.39 24.98 2.82
C SER A 103 5.13 25.69 3.31
N VAL A 104 4.15 24.98 3.88
CA VAL A 104 2.92 25.58 4.43
C VAL A 104 3.18 26.32 5.74
N THR A 105 4.16 25.90 6.53
CA THR A 105 4.50 26.58 7.80
C THR A 105 5.28 27.88 7.63
N ASP A 106 5.83 28.14 6.45
CA ASP A 106 6.61 29.36 6.16
C ASP A 106 5.72 30.57 5.82
N THR A 107 4.48 30.33 5.42
CA THR A 107 3.51 31.41 5.15
C THR A 107 2.88 31.90 6.44
N ALA A 108 2.80 33.21 6.65
CA ALA A 108 2.12 33.77 7.81
C ALA A 108 0.62 33.38 7.85
N PRO A 109 0.04 33.09 9.03
CA PRO A 109 -1.38 32.80 9.15
C PRO A 109 -2.24 34.00 8.74
N THR A 110 -3.17 33.80 7.81
CA THR A 110 -4.05 34.88 7.29
C THR A 110 -5.43 34.90 7.92
N HIS A 111 -5.83 33.85 8.64
CA HIS A 111 -7.18 33.72 9.21
C HIS A 111 -7.12 33.63 10.74
N MET A 112 -7.60 34.66 11.42
CA MET A 112 -7.55 34.78 12.87
C MET A 112 -8.87 34.36 13.53
N CYS A 113 -8.80 33.71 14.68
CA CYS A 113 -9.97 33.47 15.52
C CYS A 113 -10.35 34.73 16.32
N PRO A 114 -11.58 35.25 16.21
CA PRO A 114 -12.01 36.44 16.95
C PRO A 114 -12.16 36.20 18.46
N THR A 115 -12.30 34.94 18.89
CA THR A 115 -12.55 34.59 20.30
C THR A 115 -11.26 34.36 21.10
N CYS A 116 -10.23 33.77 20.48
CA CYS A 116 -8.98 33.43 21.18
C CYS A 116 -7.70 33.93 20.48
N GLY A 117 -7.82 34.67 19.37
CA GLY A 117 -6.68 35.26 18.65
C GLY A 117 -5.78 34.26 17.90
N ARG A 118 -6.08 32.95 17.92
CA ARG A 118 -5.27 31.94 17.23
C ARG A 118 -5.30 32.13 15.70
N GLY A 119 -4.13 32.17 15.08
CA GLY A 119 -3.96 32.26 13.63
C GLY A 119 -4.00 30.90 12.93
N PHE A 120 -4.65 30.85 11.77
CA PHE A 120 -4.82 29.68 10.93
C PHE A 120 -4.42 29.98 9.48
N HIS A 121 -3.87 28.99 8.79
CA HIS A 121 -3.41 29.12 7.40
C HIS A 121 -4.52 28.83 6.37
N THR A 122 -5.67 28.30 6.79
CA THR A 122 -6.81 28.04 5.89
C THR A 122 -8.13 28.39 6.56
N ARG A 123 -9.09 28.93 5.79
CA ARG A 123 -10.44 29.24 6.26
C ARG A 123 -11.17 28.01 6.82
N ILE A 124 -10.97 26.83 6.21
CA ILE A 124 -11.58 25.57 6.66
C ILE A 124 -11.09 25.21 8.07
N SER A 125 -9.78 25.34 8.33
CA SER A 125 -9.22 25.06 9.66
C SER A 125 -9.75 26.02 10.74
N LEU A 126 -9.93 27.31 10.41
CA LEU A 126 -10.57 28.28 11.30
C LEU A 126 -12.04 27.90 11.57
N ILE A 127 -12.83 27.61 10.53
CA ILE A 127 -14.26 27.22 10.69
C ILE A 127 -14.39 25.96 11.55
N SER A 128 -13.51 24.98 11.38
CA SER A 128 -13.48 23.78 12.21
C SER A 128 -13.15 24.12 13.66
N HIS A 129 -12.19 25.01 13.90
CA HIS A 129 -11.82 25.48 15.23
C HIS A 129 -12.94 26.28 15.90
N LEU A 130 -13.68 27.13 15.19
CA LEU A 130 -14.79 27.89 15.78
C LEU A 130 -15.87 26.99 16.41
N ARG A 131 -15.96 25.72 16.00
CA ARG A 131 -16.87 24.75 16.63
C ARG A 131 -16.48 24.40 18.07
N THR A 132 -15.20 24.45 18.42
CA THR A 132 -14.74 24.17 19.80
C THR A 132 -15.14 25.29 20.77
N HIS A 133 -15.34 26.51 20.28
CA HIS A 133 -15.88 27.62 21.06
C HIS A 133 -17.41 27.51 21.23
N ARG A 134 -18.12 26.97 20.23
CA ARG A 134 -19.58 26.81 20.29
C ARG A 134 -20.03 25.73 21.28
N SER A 135 -19.15 24.82 21.66
CA SER A 135 -19.42 23.74 22.63
C SER A 135 -19.09 24.09 24.09
N GLY A 136 -18.76 25.35 24.42
CA GLY A 136 -18.53 25.77 25.81
C GLY A 136 -18.51 27.28 25.97
N SER A 137 -19.59 27.84 26.51
CA SER A 137 -19.69 29.24 26.91
C SER A 137 -19.09 29.48 28.30
N SER A 138 -18.28 30.53 28.39
CA SER A 138 -18.11 31.42 29.54
C SER A 138 -17.18 30.98 30.69
N THR A 139 -16.07 31.72 30.73
CA THR A 139 -15.50 32.45 31.88
C THR A 139 -14.70 31.70 32.95
N GLU A 140 -13.50 32.29 33.13
CA GLU A 140 -12.67 32.34 34.33
C GLU A 140 -11.66 31.21 34.57
N LYS A 141 -10.40 31.63 34.45
CA LYS A 141 -9.18 31.02 35.01
C LYS A 141 -8.74 29.69 34.39
N GLY A 142 -7.90 29.83 33.37
CA GLY A 142 -6.60 29.15 33.40
C GLY A 142 -6.50 27.73 32.84
N ILE A 143 -7.54 27.18 32.21
CA ILE A 143 -7.44 25.88 31.51
C ILE A 143 -8.22 25.95 30.19
N GLY A 144 -7.73 26.75 29.24
CA GLY A 144 -8.40 26.98 27.96
C GLY A 144 -7.41 26.97 26.80
N CYS A 145 -7.55 25.99 25.90
CA CYS A 145 -6.80 25.90 24.65
C CYS A 145 -5.27 25.74 24.77
N SER A 146 -4.76 25.18 25.87
CA SER A 146 -3.34 24.83 26.01
C SER A 146 -3.06 23.37 25.65
N LEU A 147 -1.98 23.18 24.88
CA LEU A 147 -1.35 21.92 24.51
C LEU A 147 -2.21 20.91 23.72
N GLN A 148 -2.08 20.97 22.40
CA GLN A 148 -1.56 19.81 21.68
C GLN A 148 -0.84 20.28 20.41
N GLN A 149 0.37 20.78 20.62
CA GLN A 149 1.37 20.86 19.57
C GLN A 149 2.12 19.54 19.49
N LYS A 150 1.42 18.38 19.45
CA LYS A 150 2.01 17.05 19.23
C LYS A 150 0.99 16.07 18.62
N TYR A 151 0.86 16.09 17.30
CA TYR A 151 0.57 14.87 16.54
C TYR A 151 1.64 14.71 15.45
N ASN A 152 2.83 14.33 15.91
CA ASN A 152 3.67 13.40 15.17
C ASN A 152 3.70 12.13 16.02
N VAL A 153 2.73 11.25 15.82
CA VAL A 153 2.85 9.86 16.29
C VAL A 153 3.98 9.24 15.48
N ARG A 154 5.20 9.30 16.01
CA ARG A 154 6.31 8.46 15.54
C ARG A 154 5.85 7.03 15.77
N ARG A 155 5.50 6.31 14.71
CA ARG A 155 5.38 4.85 14.77
C ARG A 155 6.78 4.31 15.01
N THR A 156 7.04 3.82 16.21
CA THR A 156 8.23 3.04 16.51
C THR A 156 8.23 1.75 15.68
N PRO A 157 9.40 1.23 15.25
CA PRO A 157 9.47 -0.11 14.68
C PRO A 157 9.13 -1.13 15.78
N ARG A 158 8.35 -2.14 15.43
CA ARG A 158 8.03 -3.27 16.32
C ARG A 158 9.24 -4.24 16.30
N PRO A 159 9.64 -4.81 17.45
CA PRO A 159 10.69 -5.84 17.49
C PRO A 159 10.31 -7.09 16.69
#